data_AF-A0AAE4EYC5-F1
#
_entry.id   AF-A0AAE4EYC5-F1
#
_cell.length_a   1.000
_cell.length_b   1.000
_cell.length_c   1.000
_cell.angle_alpha   90.00
_cell.angle_beta   90.00
_cell.angle_gamma   90.00
#
_symmetry.space_group_name_H-M   'P 1'
#
loop_
_entity.id
_entity.type
_entity.pdbx_description
1 polymer ?
#
loop_
_entity_poly.entity_id
_entity_poly.type
_entity_poly.pdbx_seq_one_letter_code
_entity_poly.pdbx_strand_id
1 'polypeptide(L)'
;MKEGPGEDPFADDSNDDTQADPEPEPVTDTPISDEPTTDPADPITEPESDTNTDMSTDQIPYVIRRQTVKEDRDNEHVAFLRDEYAELEDQIRADVADELDMRPKDVSVTDLREAFVELAAENPAAVATILENWGYEHLK
;
A
#
# COMPACT_ATOMS: atom_id res chain seq x y z
N MET A 1 8.45 19.20 46.62
CA MET A 1 8.36 19.62 45.21
C MET A 1 9.74 19.50 44.60
N LYS A 2 10.02 18.70 43.56
CA LYS A 2 9.19 18.26 42.43
C LYS A 2 9.19 16.73 42.29
N GLU A 3 7.99 16.17 42.14
CA GLU A 3 7.77 14.84 41.60
C GLU A 3 8.12 14.83 40.10
N GLY A 4 8.63 13.70 39.62
CA GLY A 4 9.08 13.51 38.24
C GLY A 4 7.92 13.39 37.25
N PRO A 5 8.20 13.55 35.94
CA PRO A 5 7.18 13.58 34.90
C PRO A 5 6.66 12.16 34.66
N GLY A 6 5.54 11.85 35.29
CA GLY A 6 4.82 10.59 35.14
C GLY A 6 3.32 10.79 35.36
N GLU A 7 2.77 11.91 34.90
CA GLU A 7 1.32 12.12 34.87
C GLU A 7 0.78 11.59 33.55
N ASP A 8 0.04 10.50 33.68
CA ASP A 8 -0.70 9.82 32.62
C ASP A 8 -1.86 10.71 32.13
N PRO A 9 -1.89 11.10 30.85
CA PRO A 9 -2.92 11.99 30.29
C PRO A 9 -4.29 11.32 30.09
N PHE A 10 -4.48 10.07 30.55
CA PHE A 10 -5.74 9.33 30.43
C PHE A 10 -6.46 9.07 31.77
N ALA A 11 -6.04 9.71 32.87
CA ALA A 11 -6.76 9.61 34.14
C ALA A 11 -8.07 10.45 34.10
N ASP A 12 -9.12 9.88 33.52
CA ASP A 12 -10.51 10.31 33.72
C ASP A 12 -11.08 9.57 34.92
N ASP A 13 -10.98 10.16 36.11
CA ASP A 13 -11.63 9.65 37.33
C ASP A 13 -12.83 10.55 37.65
N SER A 14 -13.88 10.34 36.84
CA SER A 14 -15.21 10.89 37.08
C SER A 14 -15.80 10.23 38.34
N ASN A 15 -16.02 11.06 39.35
CA ASN A 15 -16.48 10.74 40.71
C ASN A 15 -17.54 9.63 40.79
N ASP A 16 -17.24 8.63 41.64
CA ASP A 16 -18.08 7.49 42.00
C ASP A 16 -19.38 7.91 42.72
N ASP A 17 -20.45 7.22 42.34
CA ASP A 17 -21.84 7.45 42.68
C ASP A 17 -22.19 6.95 44.09
N THR A 18 -23.14 7.64 44.73
CA THR A 18 -23.67 7.29 46.05
C THR A 18 -24.65 6.12 45.94
N GLN A 19 -24.38 5.00 46.64
CA GLN A 19 -25.28 3.83 46.72
C GLN A 19 -26.63 4.15 47.37
N ALA A 20 -27.73 3.75 46.72
CA ALA A 20 -28.98 3.33 47.36
C ALA A 20 -29.75 2.35 46.47
N ASP A 21 -29.94 1.13 46.95
CA ASP A 21 -30.80 0.06 46.40
C ASP A 21 -32.25 0.22 46.94
N PRO A 22 -33.32 -0.14 46.17
CA PRO A 22 -33.89 -1.50 46.23
C PRO A 22 -34.52 -2.06 44.91
N GLU A 23 -34.43 -3.39 44.74
CA GLU A 23 -35.21 -4.29 43.83
C GLU A 23 -36.75 -4.30 44.14
N PRO A 24 -37.73 -4.90 43.38
CA PRO A 24 -37.68 -5.91 42.28
C PRO A 24 -38.72 -5.84 41.09
N GLU A 25 -38.41 -6.54 39.96
CA GLU A 25 -39.25 -7.29 38.94
C GLU A 25 -40.55 -6.68 38.31
N PRO A 26 -41.22 -7.24 37.25
CA PRO A 26 -40.84 -7.84 35.94
C PRO A 26 -41.73 -7.34 34.73
N VAL A 27 -41.59 -8.00 33.55
CA VAL A 27 -42.51 -8.13 32.37
C VAL A 27 -42.82 -6.94 31.41
N THR A 28 -42.67 -7.17 30.09
CA THR A 28 -43.78 -7.34 29.09
C THR A 28 -43.37 -6.93 27.66
N ASP A 29 -43.73 -7.80 26.72
CA ASP A 29 -43.65 -7.73 25.26
C ASP A 29 -44.58 -6.68 24.59
N THR A 30 -44.40 -6.51 23.28
CA THR A 30 -45.31 -5.97 22.22
C THR A 30 -45.23 -4.49 21.74
N PRO A 31 -45.51 -4.25 20.43
CA PRO A 31 -44.82 -3.28 19.56
C PRO A 31 -45.73 -2.14 19.06
N ILE A 32 -45.17 -1.06 18.53
CA ILE A 32 -45.93 -0.08 17.73
C ILE A 32 -45.09 0.40 16.53
N SER A 33 -45.69 0.18 15.36
CA SER A 33 -45.29 0.59 14.03
C SER A 33 -45.79 2.02 13.77
N ASP A 34 -44.97 2.87 13.14
CA ASP A 34 -45.43 4.05 12.42
C ASP A 34 -44.39 4.44 11.34
N GLU A 35 -44.67 4.04 10.10
CA GLU A 35 -44.26 4.75 8.87
C GLU A 35 -45.44 5.65 8.48
N PRO A 36 -45.28 6.81 7.79
CA PRO A 36 -44.51 6.94 6.55
C PRO A 36 -43.89 8.33 6.25
N THR A 37 -43.00 8.43 5.23
CA THR A 37 -43.05 9.47 4.17
C THR A 37 -41.86 9.35 3.19
N THR A 38 -42.23 9.45 1.91
CA THR A 38 -41.49 9.28 0.66
C THR A 38 -40.67 10.52 0.23
N ASP A 39 -39.73 10.27 -0.70
CA ASP A 39 -39.12 11.14 -1.74
C ASP A 39 -37.66 11.63 -1.54
N PRO A 40 -36.89 11.84 -2.64
CA PRO A 40 -35.73 10.99 -2.95
C PRO A 40 -34.44 11.83 -3.01
N ALA A 41 -33.34 11.33 -2.47
CA ALA A 41 -32.04 11.95 -2.69
C ALA A 41 -31.37 11.27 -3.89
N ASP A 42 -31.14 12.08 -4.92
CA ASP A 42 -30.56 11.77 -6.23
C ASP A 42 -29.39 10.77 -6.19
N PRO A 43 -29.31 9.80 -7.12
CA PRO A 43 -28.03 9.22 -7.47
C PRO A 43 -27.22 10.30 -8.18
N ILE A 44 -26.07 10.67 -7.62
CA ILE A 44 -25.05 11.44 -8.34
C ILE A 44 -24.61 10.54 -9.49
N THR A 45 -25.18 10.80 -10.67
CA THR A 45 -24.73 10.32 -11.96
C THR A 45 -23.26 10.69 -12.11
N GLU A 46 -22.37 9.71 -11.99
CA GLU A 46 -21.00 9.83 -12.49
C GLU A 46 -21.10 10.17 -13.99
N PRO A 47 -20.44 11.22 -14.49
CA PRO A 47 -20.38 11.41 -15.93
C PRO A 47 -19.57 10.26 -16.51
N GLU A 48 -20.28 9.31 -17.14
CA GLU A 48 -19.77 8.43 -18.19
C GLU A 48 -19.02 9.32 -19.19
N SER A 49 -17.72 9.48 -18.97
CA SER A 49 -16.83 10.09 -19.95
C SER A 49 -16.51 9.01 -20.97
N ASP A 50 -17.47 8.82 -21.87
CA ASP A 50 -17.25 8.38 -23.24
C ASP A 50 -16.20 9.31 -23.87
N THR A 51 -14.94 9.01 -23.63
CA THR A 51 -13.84 9.42 -24.50
C THR A 51 -13.13 8.15 -24.92
N ASN A 52 -13.81 7.42 -25.81
CA ASN A 52 -13.15 6.59 -26.82
C ASN A 52 -12.21 7.49 -27.63
N THR A 53 -11.02 7.69 -27.10
CA THR A 53 -9.88 8.18 -27.84
C THR A 53 -8.78 7.20 -27.55
N ASP A 54 -8.71 6.20 -28.42
CA ASP A 54 -7.60 5.28 -28.60
C ASP A 54 -6.40 6.09 -29.15
N MET A 55 -5.97 7.12 -28.40
CA MET A 55 -4.65 7.70 -28.54
C MET A 55 -3.75 6.69 -27.85
N SER A 56 -3.03 5.89 -28.63
CA SER A 56 -1.98 5.01 -28.11
C SER A 56 -1.08 5.86 -27.20
N THR A 57 -1.20 5.61 -25.89
CA THR A 57 -0.40 6.27 -24.85
C THR A 57 0.96 5.60 -24.71
N ASP A 58 1.30 4.64 -25.59
CA ASP A 58 2.55 3.90 -25.59
C ASP A 58 3.77 4.80 -25.83
N GLN A 59 3.56 5.99 -26.43
CA GLN A 59 4.60 7.00 -26.60
C GLN A 59 4.82 7.86 -25.34
N ILE A 60 3.91 7.82 -24.37
CA ILE A 60 4.03 8.53 -23.10
C ILE A 60 4.87 7.65 -22.16
N PRO A 61 5.91 8.19 -21.50
CA PRO A 61 6.71 7.44 -20.54
C PRO A 61 5.83 6.73 -19.49
N TYR A 62 6.10 5.45 -19.26
CA TYR A 62 5.29 4.58 -18.40
C TYR A 62 4.98 5.20 -17.02
N VAL A 63 5.98 5.83 -16.38
CA VAL A 63 5.83 6.47 -15.07
C VAL A 63 4.78 7.58 -15.06
N ILE A 64 4.60 8.28 -16.19
CA ILE A 64 3.60 9.36 -16.33
C ILE A 64 2.21 8.79 -16.64
N ARG A 65 2.15 7.64 -17.34
CA ARG A 65 0.89 7.00 -17.75
C ARG A 65 0.12 6.42 -16.57
N ARG A 66 0.82 5.85 -15.57
CA ARG A 66 0.17 5.21 -14.42
C ARG A 66 -0.31 6.21 -13.35
N GLN A 67 -1.48 5.94 -12.79
CA GLN A 67 -2.07 6.53 -11.57
C GLN A 67 -1.51 5.90 -10.29
N THR A 68 -1.28 4.58 -10.25
CA THR A 68 -0.75 3.90 -9.06
C THR A 68 0.42 2.97 -9.37
N VAL A 69 1.24 2.67 -8.36
CA VAL A 69 2.37 1.74 -8.50
C VAL A 69 1.90 0.33 -8.91
N LYS A 70 0.65 -0.06 -8.57
CA LYS A 70 0.10 -1.38 -8.84
C LYS A 70 -0.71 -1.48 -10.15
N GLU A 71 -0.92 -0.36 -10.83
CA GLU A 71 -1.74 -0.34 -12.05
C GLU A 71 -1.09 -1.14 -13.18
N ASP A 72 -1.91 -1.77 -14.02
CA ASP A 72 -1.51 -2.66 -15.11
C ASP A 72 -0.68 -3.90 -14.67
N ARG A 73 -0.67 -4.25 -13.38
CA ARG A 73 0.04 -5.44 -12.85
C ARG A 73 -0.95 -6.49 -12.36
N ASP A 74 -1.11 -7.57 -13.13
CA ASP A 74 -1.97 -8.69 -12.75
C ASP A 74 -1.36 -9.60 -11.67
N ASN A 75 -0.03 -9.52 -11.47
CA ASN A 75 0.72 -10.37 -10.55
C ASN A 75 1.58 -9.56 -9.57
N GLU A 76 1.62 -9.99 -8.31
CA GLU A 76 2.53 -9.45 -7.29
C GLU A 76 3.77 -10.36 -7.16
N HIS A 77 4.94 -9.83 -7.50
CA HIS A 77 6.22 -10.53 -7.32
C HIS A 77 6.85 -10.17 -5.97
N VAL A 78 6.87 -11.14 -5.05
CA VAL A 78 7.63 -11.05 -3.79
C VAL A 78 8.99 -11.71 -3.97
N ALA A 79 10.06 -10.95 -3.73
CA ALA A 79 11.44 -11.45 -3.78
C ALA A 79 12.00 -11.61 -2.36
N PHE A 80 12.44 -12.82 -2.02
CA PHE A 80 13.20 -13.10 -0.80
C PHE A 80 14.67 -13.22 -1.17
N LEU A 81 15.38 -12.10 -1.08
CA LEU A 81 16.81 -12.04 -1.38
C LEU A 81 17.62 -12.35 -0.11
N ARG A 82 18.87 -12.79 -0.32
CA ARG A 82 19.87 -12.80 0.77
C ARG A 82 20.16 -11.34 1.15
N ASP A 83 20.51 -11.11 2.42
CA ASP A 83 20.69 -9.76 2.98
C ASP A 83 21.62 -8.89 2.12
N GLU A 84 22.72 -9.45 1.63
CA GLU A 84 23.68 -8.72 0.81
C GLU A 84 23.11 -8.21 -0.52
N TYR A 85 22.10 -8.89 -1.08
CA TYR A 85 21.44 -8.47 -2.32
C TYR A 85 20.25 -7.55 -2.06
N ALA A 86 19.61 -7.64 -0.89
CA ALA A 86 18.61 -6.68 -0.48
C ALA A 86 19.23 -5.29 -0.24
N GLU A 87 20.38 -5.25 0.46
CA GLU A 87 21.15 -4.02 0.65
C GLU A 87 21.68 -3.46 -0.70
N LEU A 88 22.12 -4.36 -1.60
CA LEU A 88 22.55 -3.95 -2.93
C LEU A 88 21.41 -3.36 -3.76
N GLU A 89 20.19 -3.90 -3.66
CA GLU A 89 19.00 -3.33 -4.33
C GLU A 89 18.73 -1.90 -3.85
N ASP A 90 18.81 -1.65 -2.54
CA ASP A 90 18.66 -0.31 -1.96
C ASP A 90 19.76 0.65 -2.44
N GLN A 91 20.99 0.18 -2.54
CA GLN A 91 22.10 0.98 -3.09
C GLN A 91 21.88 1.31 -4.57
N ILE A 92 21.53 0.32 -5.39
CA ILE A 92 21.23 0.54 -6.81
C ILE A 92 20.08 1.53 -6.98
N ARG A 93 19.05 1.46 -6.13
CA ARG A 93 17.95 2.43 -6.15
C ARG A 93 18.44 3.86 -5.88
N ALA A 94 19.36 4.03 -4.92
CA ALA A 94 19.96 5.33 -4.65
C ALA A 94 20.77 5.84 -5.84
N ASP A 95 21.63 4.98 -6.40
CA ASP A 95 22.46 5.32 -7.55
C ASP A 95 21.61 5.71 -8.78
N VAL A 96 20.55 4.95 -9.06
CA VAL A 96 19.59 5.26 -10.15
C VAL A 96 18.86 6.57 -9.88
N ALA A 97 18.48 6.85 -8.63
CA ALA A 97 17.83 8.11 -8.30
C ALA A 97 18.76 9.31 -8.51
N ASP A 98 20.04 9.18 -8.15
CA ASP A 98 21.05 10.21 -8.40
C ASP A 98 21.23 10.47 -9.90
N GLU A 99 21.30 9.43 -10.74
CA GLU A 99 21.38 9.56 -12.20
C GLU A 99 20.14 10.23 -12.81
N LEU A 100 18.98 10.06 -12.18
CA LEU A 100 17.71 10.67 -12.60
C LEU A 100 17.47 12.06 -11.98
N ASP A 101 18.37 12.56 -11.13
CA ASP A 101 18.20 13.80 -10.34
C ASP A 101 16.90 13.78 -9.49
N MET A 102 16.65 12.65 -8.84
CA MET A 102 15.46 12.40 -8.00
C MET A 102 15.87 11.91 -6.61
N ARG A 103 14.94 11.96 -5.64
CA ARG A 103 15.19 11.34 -4.32
C ARG A 103 15.00 9.82 -4.43
N PRO A 104 15.79 8.99 -3.73
CA PRO A 104 15.66 7.53 -3.78
C PRO A 104 14.24 7.01 -3.53
N LYS A 105 13.52 7.64 -2.59
CA LYS A 105 12.13 7.28 -2.25
C LYS A 105 11.11 7.51 -3.38
N ASP A 106 11.44 8.39 -4.34
CA ASP A 106 10.55 8.72 -5.47
C ASP A 106 10.75 7.75 -6.64
N VAL A 107 11.83 6.97 -6.66
CA VAL A 107 12.02 5.84 -7.59
C VAL A 107 11.24 4.63 -7.07
N SER A 108 10.32 4.08 -7.85
CA SER A 108 9.53 2.90 -7.43
C SER A 108 10.41 1.64 -7.37
N VAL A 109 10.35 0.90 -6.26
CA VAL A 109 11.05 -0.40 -6.14
C VAL A 109 10.53 -1.38 -7.20
N THR A 110 9.22 -1.35 -7.46
CA THR A 110 8.62 -2.28 -8.41
C THR A 110 9.08 -1.99 -9.84
N ASP A 111 9.24 -0.72 -10.21
CA ASP A 111 9.79 -0.36 -11.53
C ASP A 111 11.27 -0.70 -11.63
N LEU A 112 12.03 -0.48 -10.55
CA LEU A 112 13.44 -0.84 -10.51
C LEU A 112 13.64 -2.34 -10.76
N ARG A 113 12.80 -3.17 -10.16
CA ARG A 113 12.79 -4.62 -10.40
C ARG A 113 12.40 -5.00 -11.82
N GLU A 114 11.43 -4.31 -12.42
CA GLU A 114 11.10 -4.51 -13.84
C GLU A 114 12.27 -4.12 -14.74
N ALA A 115 12.96 -3.02 -14.45
CA ALA A 115 14.16 -2.61 -15.16
C ALA A 115 15.30 -3.64 -15.01
N PHE A 116 15.44 -4.30 -13.85
CA PHE A 116 16.37 -5.42 -13.70
C PHE A 116 16.02 -6.59 -14.63
N VAL A 117 14.73 -6.91 -14.77
CA VAL A 117 14.26 -7.96 -15.69
C VAL A 117 14.52 -7.59 -17.14
N GLU A 118 14.23 -6.35 -17.53
CA GLU A 118 14.50 -5.83 -18.89
C GLU A 118 16.01 -5.87 -19.21
N LEU A 119 16.85 -5.37 -18.30
CA LEU A 119 18.30 -5.41 -18.44
C LEU A 119 18.83 -6.85 -18.55
N ALA A 120 18.30 -7.78 -17.73
CA ALA A 120 18.67 -9.18 -17.78
C ALA A 120 18.26 -9.86 -19.10
N ALA A 121 17.11 -9.49 -19.66
CA ALA A 121 16.64 -9.98 -20.96
C ALA A 121 17.55 -9.53 -22.11
N GLU A 122 18.08 -8.31 -22.04
CA GLU A 122 19.04 -7.79 -23.01
C GLU A 122 20.46 -8.36 -22.82
N ASN A 123 20.81 -8.80 -21.61
CA ASN A 123 22.15 -9.24 -21.23
C ASN A 123 22.20 -10.66 -20.62
N PRO A 124 21.65 -11.70 -21.30
CA PRO A 124 21.52 -13.04 -20.71
C PRO A 124 22.88 -13.69 -20.39
N ALA A 125 23.93 -13.37 -21.14
CA ALA A 125 25.28 -13.91 -20.90
C ALA A 125 25.90 -13.40 -19.59
N ALA A 126 25.62 -12.14 -19.22
CA ALA A 126 26.08 -11.57 -17.95
C ALA A 126 25.41 -12.29 -16.77
N VAL A 127 24.09 -12.52 -16.86
CA VAL A 127 23.33 -13.27 -15.85
C VAL A 127 23.87 -14.70 -15.73
N ALA A 128 24.09 -15.39 -16.86
CA ALA A 128 24.67 -16.72 -16.86
C ALA A 128 26.04 -16.77 -16.16
N THR A 129 26.90 -15.77 -16.42
CA THR A 129 28.22 -15.68 -15.79
C THR A 129 28.12 -15.53 -14.27
N ILE A 130 27.17 -14.72 -13.77
CA ILE A 130 26.92 -14.58 -12.32
C ILE A 130 26.47 -15.92 -11.72
N LEU A 131 25.55 -16.63 -12.37
CA LEU A 131 25.07 -17.93 -11.91
C LEU A 131 26.17 -18.99 -11.94
N GLU A 132 27.02 -19.00 -12.98
CA GLU A 132 28.18 -19.89 -13.05
C GLU A 132 29.16 -19.62 -11.91
N ASN A 133 29.43 -18.35 -11.57
CA ASN A 133 30.24 -17.98 -10.41
C ASN A 133 29.60 -18.41 -9.07
N TRP A 134 28.28 -18.59 -9.01
CA TRP A 134 27.59 -19.20 -7.87
C TRP A 134 27.63 -20.74 -7.87
N GLY A 135 28.26 -21.35 -8.88
CA GLY A 135 28.47 -22.79 -8.98
C GLY A 135 27.39 -23.53 -9.78
N TYR A 136 26.55 -22.83 -10.55
CA TYR A 136 25.53 -23.50 -11.39
C TYR A 136 26.12 -24.48 -12.42
N GLU A 137 27.41 -24.34 -12.78
CA GLU A 137 28.11 -25.30 -13.63
C GLU A 137 28.23 -26.70 -13.01
N HIS A 138 28.16 -26.83 -11.68
CA HIS A 138 28.22 -28.10 -10.96
C HIS A 138 26.86 -28.79 -10.81
N LEU A 139 25.77 -28.16 -11.28
CA LEU A 139 24.41 -28.73 -11.23
C LEU A 139 24.02 -29.45 -12.53
N LYS A 140 24.93 -29.53 -13.51
CA LYS A 140 24.71 -30.15 -14.82
C LYS A 140 24.93 -31.66 -14.79
#